data_AF-K9W0Q9-F1
#
_entry.id   AF-K9W0Q9-F1
#
_cell.length_a   1.000
_cell.length_b   1.000
_cell.length_c   1.000
_cell.angle_alpha   90.00
_cell.angle_beta   90.00
_cell.angle_gamma   90.00
#
_symmetry.space_group_name_H-M   'P 1'
#
loop_
_entity.id
_entity.type
_entity.pdbx_description
1 polymer ?
#
loop_
_entity_poly.entity_id
_entity_poly.type
_entity_poly.pdbx_seq_one_letter_code
_entity_poly.pdbx_strand_id
1 'polypeptide(L)'
;MLQFLVSILEFCLSRLYKDRFYPRFYVLETVSRVPYFAFLSVLHLYESLGLWHQADWIKIHFAESWNELHHLRIVEALGGGEYWLDRLFAHIGVFAYYWILVLPEERRPKIENLYDVFVEIRNDEMAHIHTMIACQRPDAKEQLKSPHSRDTLKKADC
;
A
#
# COMPACT_ATOMS: atom_id res chain seq x y z
N MET A 1 -5.01 -5.36 -18.15
CA MET A 1 -3.59 -4.92 -18.17
C MET A 1 -3.09 -4.57 -16.78
N LEU A 2 -3.78 -3.71 -16.02
CA LEU A 2 -3.40 -3.35 -14.65
C LEU A 2 -3.45 -4.56 -13.68
N GLN A 3 -4.54 -5.33 -13.70
CA GLN A 3 -4.64 -6.56 -12.89
C GLN A 3 -3.51 -7.56 -13.19
N PHE A 4 -3.11 -7.70 -14.45
CA PHE A 4 -1.98 -8.56 -14.83
C PHE A 4 -0.64 -8.06 -14.27
N LEU A 5 -0.41 -6.74 -14.30
CA LEU A 5 0.77 -6.11 -13.70
C LEU A 5 0.77 -6.24 -12.17
N VAL A 6 -0.38 -6.05 -11.53
CA VAL A 6 -0.56 -6.25 -10.08
C VAL A 6 -0.29 -7.71 -9.71
N SER A 7 -0.81 -8.68 -10.46
CA SER A 7 -0.53 -10.10 -10.22
C SER A 7 0.95 -10.46 -10.39
N ILE A 8 1.64 -9.88 -11.38
CA ILE A 8 3.09 -10.07 -11.52
C ILE A 8 3.84 -9.46 -10.34
N LEU A 9 3.46 -8.25 -9.93
CA LEU A 9 4.06 -7.56 -8.79
C LEU A 9 3.86 -8.36 -7.49
N GLU A 10 2.63 -8.81 -7.22
CA GLU A 10 2.30 -9.66 -6.09
C GLU A 10 3.10 -10.97 -6.11
N PHE A 11 3.26 -11.59 -7.29
CA PHE A 11 4.07 -12.79 -7.46
C PHE A 11 5.55 -12.53 -7.15
N CYS A 12 6.12 -11.47 -7.73
CA CYS A 12 7.51 -11.06 -7.49
C CYS A 12 7.76 -10.73 -6.01
N LEU A 13 6.88 -9.94 -5.38
CA LEU A 13 6.96 -9.60 -3.97
C LEU A 13 6.79 -10.82 -3.07
N SER A 14 5.86 -11.73 -3.40
CA SER A 14 5.67 -13.00 -2.68
C SER A 14 6.92 -13.88 -2.73
N ARG A 15 7.67 -13.83 -3.83
CA ARG A 15 8.92 -14.58 -3.97
C ARG A 15 10.10 -13.92 -3.27
N LEU A 16 10.22 -12.60 -3.39
CA LEU A 16 11.32 -11.80 -2.84
C LEU A 16 11.26 -11.72 -1.31
N TYR A 17 10.06 -11.56 -0.76
CA TYR A 17 9.82 -11.46 0.68
C TYR A 17 9.31 -12.77 1.29
N LYS A 18 9.72 -13.91 0.73
CA LYS A 18 9.37 -15.21 1.30
C LYS A 18 9.85 -15.25 2.76
N ASP A 19 8.94 -15.56 3.68
CA ASP A 19 9.16 -15.63 5.14
C ASP A 19 9.51 -14.28 5.82
N ARG A 20 9.41 -13.14 5.11
CA ARG A 20 9.66 -11.79 5.64
C ARG A 20 8.38 -10.94 5.56
N PHE A 21 7.42 -11.24 6.44
CA PHE A 21 6.09 -10.62 6.38
C PHE A 21 6.08 -9.12 6.67
N TYR A 22 6.70 -8.66 7.78
CA TYR A 22 6.67 -7.22 8.12
C TYR A 22 7.30 -6.33 7.03
N PRO A 23 8.48 -6.67 6.45
CA PRO A 23 9.02 -5.89 5.35
C PRO A 23 8.17 -5.94 4.08
N ARG A 24 7.52 -7.08 3.78
CA ARG A 24 6.60 -7.20 2.65
C ARG A 24 5.43 -6.22 2.79
N PHE A 25 4.77 -6.21 3.94
CA PHE A 25 3.68 -5.28 4.22
C PHE A 25 4.17 -3.85 4.16
N TYR A 26 5.34 -3.55 4.73
CA TYR A 26 5.90 -2.20 4.69
C TYR A 26 6.01 -1.68 3.25
N VAL A 27 6.54 -2.50 2.33
CA VAL A 27 6.63 -2.12 0.91
C VAL A 27 5.25 -1.98 0.27
N LEU A 28 4.32 -2.90 0.52
CA LEU A 28 2.96 -2.86 -0.04
C LEU A 28 2.20 -1.62 0.42
N GLU A 29 2.14 -1.36 1.73
CA GLU A 29 1.47 -0.20 2.34
C GLU A 29 2.13 1.14 1.95
N THR A 30 3.42 1.12 1.63
CA THR A 30 4.10 2.31 1.10
C THR A 30 3.67 2.60 -0.34
N VAL A 31 3.47 1.56 -1.16
CA VAL A 31 3.08 1.67 -2.57
C VAL A 31 1.56 1.87 -2.74
N SER A 32 0.72 1.32 -1.86
CA SER A 32 -0.75 1.48 -1.88
C SER A 32 -1.20 2.92 -1.69
N ARG A 33 -0.36 3.77 -1.11
CA ARG A 33 -0.62 5.21 -0.91
C ARG A 33 -0.51 6.05 -2.18
N VAL A 34 0.18 5.53 -3.19
CA VAL A 34 0.55 6.27 -4.41
C VAL A 34 -0.66 6.67 -5.26
N PRO A 35 -1.69 5.82 -5.48
CA PRO A 35 -2.88 6.20 -6.20
C PRO A 35 -3.60 7.40 -5.61
N TYR A 36 -3.78 7.42 -4.28
CA TYR A 36 -4.42 8.54 -3.60
C TYR A 36 -3.60 9.82 -3.70
N PHE A 37 -2.28 9.73 -3.52
CA PHE A 37 -1.38 10.87 -3.67
C PHE A 37 -1.36 11.42 -5.10
N ALA A 38 -1.26 10.54 -6.11
CA ALA A 38 -1.29 10.91 -7.51
C ALA A 38 -2.59 11.62 -7.87
N PHE A 39 -3.73 11.07 -7.45
CA PHE A 39 -5.03 11.67 -7.67
C PHE A 39 -5.16 13.05 -7.02
N LEU A 40 -4.79 13.17 -5.73
CA LEU A 40 -4.77 14.45 -5.03
C LEU A 40 -3.88 15.49 -5.72
N SER A 41 -2.69 15.09 -6.19
CA SER A 41 -1.76 15.99 -6.88
C SER A 41 -2.34 16.57 -8.18
N VAL A 42 -3.04 15.75 -8.96
CA VAL A 42 -3.69 16.17 -10.21
C VAL A 42 -4.91 17.03 -9.93
N LEU A 43 -5.74 16.65 -8.94
CA LEU A 43 -6.89 17.46 -8.55
C LEU A 43 -6.49 18.84 -8.04
N HIS A 44 -5.48 18.93 -7.18
CA HIS A 44 -4.95 20.20 -6.70
C HIS A 44 -4.38 21.05 -7.85
N LEU A 45 -3.73 20.42 -8.84
CA LEU A 45 -3.26 21.13 -10.03
C LEU A 45 -4.44 21.71 -10.84
N TYR A 46 -5.50 20.93 -11.06
CA TYR A 46 -6.69 21.41 -11.77
C TYR A 46 -7.43 22.53 -11.04
N GLU A 47 -7.54 22.43 -9.71
CA GLU A 47 -8.09 23.49 -8.86
C GLU A 47 -7.24 24.77 -8.94
N SER A 48 -5.91 24.63 -8.83
CA SER A 48 -4.97 25.76 -8.89
C SER A 48 -4.97 26.47 -10.25
N LEU A 49 -5.23 25.74 -11.33
CA LEU A 49 -5.38 26.29 -12.69
C LEU A 49 -6.78 26.85 -12.96
N GLY A 50 -7.72 26.75 -12.00
CA GLY A 50 -9.11 27.19 -12.16
C GLY A 50 -9.92 26.32 -13.14
N LEU A 51 -9.42 25.14 -13.49
CA LEU A 51 -10.06 24.22 -14.43
C LEU A 51 -11.18 23.41 -13.76
N TRP A 52 -11.22 23.36 -12.42
CA TRP A 52 -12.15 22.55 -11.66
C TRP A 52 -12.32 23.06 -10.22
N HIS A 53 -13.52 22.93 -9.65
CA HIS A 53 -13.87 23.53 -8.34
C HIS A 53 -14.71 22.58 -7.45
N GLN A 54 -14.32 21.30 -7.32
CA GLN A 54 -15.00 20.36 -6.43
C GLN A 54 -14.09 19.83 -5.32
N ALA A 55 -13.88 20.66 -4.29
CA ALA A 55 -13.01 20.36 -3.15
C ALA A 55 -13.43 19.12 -2.33
N ASP A 56 -14.68 18.65 -2.47
CA ASP A 56 -15.16 17.50 -1.71
C ASP A 56 -14.50 16.18 -2.11
N TRP A 57 -14.10 16.02 -3.38
CA TRP A 57 -13.36 14.85 -3.84
C TRP A 57 -11.94 14.79 -3.28
N ILE A 58 -11.32 15.96 -3.05
CA ILE A 58 -9.99 16.06 -2.42
C ILE A 58 -10.06 15.52 -0.99
N LYS A 59 -11.13 15.84 -0.26
CA LYS A 59 -11.33 15.35 1.12
C LYS A 59 -11.42 13.82 1.21
N ILE A 60 -12.14 13.20 0.27
CA ILE A 60 -12.34 11.75 0.23
C ILE A 60 -11.00 11.04 0.02
N HIS A 61 -10.26 11.40 -1.02
CA HIS A 61 -8.98 10.75 -1.34
C HIS A 61 -7.89 11.06 -0.30
N PHE A 62 -8.00 12.21 0.38
CA PHE A 62 -7.16 12.50 1.54
C PHE A 62 -7.45 11.56 2.71
N ALA A 63 -8.73 11.29 2.99
CA ALA A 63 -9.12 10.34 4.04
C ALA A 63 -8.63 8.92 3.73
N GLU A 64 -8.70 8.47 2.48
CA GLU A 64 -8.18 7.18 2.04
C GLU A 64 -6.64 7.12 2.16
N SER A 65 -5.93 8.17 1.70
CA SER A 65 -4.47 8.27 1.88
C SER A 65 -4.06 8.24 3.36
N TRP A 66 -4.89 8.80 4.24
CA TRP A 66 -4.70 8.77 5.68
C TRP A 66 -4.96 7.39 6.29
N ASN A 67 -5.95 6.65 5.78
CA ASN A 67 -6.22 5.26 6.17
C ASN A 67 -5.01 4.36 5.88
N GLU A 68 -4.48 4.41 4.66
CA GLU A 68 -3.30 3.65 4.26
C GLU A 68 -2.05 4.06 5.07
N LEU A 69 -1.90 5.37 5.37
CA LEU A 69 -0.84 5.83 6.26
C LEU A 69 -0.95 5.19 7.65
N HIS A 70 -2.16 5.01 8.18
CA HIS A 70 -2.37 4.36 9.47
C HIS A 70 -1.87 2.91 9.45
N HIS A 71 -2.16 2.17 8.38
CA HIS A 71 -1.68 0.81 8.19
C HIS A 71 -0.14 0.76 8.13
N LEU A 72 0.48 1.66 7.36
CA LEU A 72 1.93 1.78 7.28
C LEU A 72 2.57 2.01 8.65
N ARG A 73 1.99 2.90 9.48
CA ARG A 73 2.52 3.19 10.83
C ARG A 73 2.46 1.98 11.75
N ILE A 74 1.43 1.15 11.64
CA ILE A 74 1.33 -0.11 12.40
C ILE A 74 2.48 -1.04 12.00
N VAL A 75 2.75 -1.17 10.70
CA VAL A 75 3.81 -2.04 10.20
C VAL A 75 5.20 -1.52 10.54
N GLU A 76 5.42 -0.21 10.51
CA GLU A 76 6.65 0.43 10.99
C GLU A 76 6.89 0.15 12.47
N ALA A 77 5.86 0.25 13.32
CA ALA A 77 5.96 -0.08 14.74
C ALA A 77 6.28 -1.55 15.01
N LEU A 78 6.02 -2.43 14.04
CA LEU A 78 6.37 -3.85 14.07
C LEU A 78 7.76 -4.16 13.48
N GLY A 79 8.50 -3.13 13.03
CA GLY A 79 9.85 -3.26 12.46
C GLY A 79 9.87 -3.58 10.96
N GLY A 80 8.76 -3.37 10.23
CA GLY A 80 8.74 -3.61 8.78
C GLY A 80 9.69 -2.72 7.98
N GLY A 81 9.99 -1.53 8.49
CA GLY A 81 10.85 -0.53 7.84
C GLY A 81 12.32 -0.57 8.27
N GLU A 82 12.79 -1.58 9.02
CA GLU A 82 14.14 -1.58 9.62
C GLU A 82 15.28 -1.68 8.60
N TYR A 83 15.08 -2.43 7.51
CA TYR A 83 16.12 -2.68 6.52
C TYR A 83 16.11 -1.61 5.43
N TRP A 84 17.28 -1.02 5.16
CA TRP A 84 17.43 0.06 4.18
C TRP A 84 17.13 -0.38 2.73
N LEU A 85 17.38 -1.64 2.39
CA LEU A 85 17.06 -2.19 1.06
C LEU A 85 15.56 -2.21 0.80
N ASP A 86 14.77 -2.65 1.79
CA ASP A 86 13.32 -2.71 1.68
C ASP A 86 12.74 -1.30 1.54
N ARG A 87 13.31 -0.32 2.27
CA ARG A 87 13.01 1.10 2.08
C ARG A 87 13.35 1.57 0.67
N LEU A 88 14.54 1.27 0.16
CA LEU A 88 14.92 1.69 -1.19
C LEU A 88 13.97 1.14 -2.25
N PHE A 89 13.61 -0.15 -2.17
CA PHE A 89 12.63 -0.76 -3.07
C PHE A 89 11.26 -0.08 -2.98
N ALA A 90 10.78 0.22 -1.77
CA ALA A 90 9.53 0.94 -1.58
C ALA A 90 9.55 2.32 -2.25
N HIS A 91 10.61 3.11 -2.05
CA HIS A 91 10.72 4.45 -2.64
C HIS A 91 10.84 4.43 -4.17
N ILE A 92 11.61 3.48 -4.73
CA ILE A 92 11.68 3.29 -6.18
C ILE A 92 10.31 2.89 -6.74
N GLY A 93 9.61 1.99 -6.05
CA GLY A 93 8.26 1.56 -6.39
C GLY A 93 7.27 2.74 -6.37
N VAL A 94 7.33 3.58 -5.33
CA VAL A 94 6.51 4.81 -5.21
C VAL A 94 6.75 5.74 -6.39
N PHE A 95 8.01 6.06 -6.68
CA PHE A 95 8.36 6.98 -7.76
C PHE A 95 7.91 6.46 -9.12
N ALA A 96 8.22 5.20 -9.42
CA ALA A 96 7.80 4.56 -10.67
C ALA A 96 6.28 4.50 -10.80
N TYR A 97 5.58 4.09 -9.74
CA TYR A 97 4.13 3.96 -9.76
C TYR A 97 3.43 5.32 -9.91
N TYR A 98 3.94 6.36 -9.24
CA TYR A 98 3.41 7.72 -9.36
C TYR A 98 3.43 8.20 -10.82
N TRP A 99 4.57 8.10 -11.50
CA TRP A 99 4.66 8.51 -12.91
C TRP A 99 3.83 7.63 -13.84
N ILE A 100 3.72 6.33 -13.55
CA ILE A 100 2.84 5.41 -14.28
C ILE A 100 1.36 5.81 -14.14
N LEU A 101 0.96 6.43 -13.02
CA LEU A 101 -0.41 6.89 -12.80
C LEU A 101 -0.69 8.28 -13.38
N VAL A 102 0.29 9.19 -13.33
CA VAL A 102 0.12 10.59 -13.78
C VAL A 102 0.25 10.74 -15.30
N LEU A 103 1.05 9.91 -15.99
CA LEU A 103 1.38 10.10 -17.41
C LEU A 103 0.39 9.53 -18.45
N PRO A 104 -0.41 8.46 -18.20
CA PRO A 104 -1.32 7.93 -19.22
C PRO A 104 -2.76 8.47 -19.09
N GLU A 105 -3.31 8.91 -20.22
CA GLU A 105 -4.63 9.54 -20.38
C GLU A 105 -5.82 8.57 -20.24
N GLU A 106 -5.58 7.25 -20.18
CA GLU A 106 -6.64 6.24 -20.27
C GLU A 106 -6.42 5.06 -19.29
N ARG A 107 -6.58 5.31 -18.00
CA ARG A 107 -6.53 4.27 -16.95
C ARG A 107 -7.62 4.38 -15.90
N ARG A 108 -8.79 4.87 -16.29
CA ARG A 108 -9.97 4.74 -15.42
C ARG A 108 -10.49 3.31 -15.54
N PRO A 109 -10.72 2.58 -14.44
CA PRO A 109 -11.57 1.39 -14.51
C PRO A 109 -12.90 1.79 -15.16
N LYS A 110 -13.47 0.91 -15.99
CA LYS A 110 -14.79 1.18 -16.57
C LYS A 110 -15.81 1.09 -15.43
N ILE A 111 -16.21 2.26 -14.93
CA ILE A 111 -17.27 2.41 -13.93
C ILE A 111 -18.53 2.79 -14.69
N GLU A 112 -19.49 1.87 -14.82
CA GLU A 112 -20.78 2.15 -15.45
C GLU A 112 -21.82 2.60 -14.43
N ASN A 113 -21.67 2.16 -13.17
CA ASN A 113 -22.60 2.45 -12.08
C ASN A 113 -21.90 2.52 -10.72
N LEU A 114 -22.63 2.95 -9.69
CA LEU A 114 -22.12 3.09 -8.32
C LEU A 114 -21.71 1.75 -7.68
N TYR A 115 -22.33 0.63 -8.11
CA TYR A 115 -21.96 -0.70 -7.62
C TYR A 115 -20.57 -1.11 -8.10
N ASP A 116 -20.18 -0.77 -9.33
CA ASP A 116 -18.82 -1.04 -9.84
C ASP A 116 -17.75 -0.35 -8.99
N VAL A 117 -18.01 0.87 -8.51
CA VAL A 117 -17.11 1.60 -7.59
C VAL A 117 -16.92 0.80 -6.30
N PHE A 118 -18.01 0.36 -5.68
CA PHE A 118 -17.93 -0.44 -4.45
C PHE A 118 -17.26 -1.79 -4.66
N VAL A 119 -17.42 -2.40 -5.85
CA VAL A 119 -16.74 -3.65 -6.21
C VAL A 119 -15.23 -3.42 -6.30
N GLU A 120 -14.77 -2.38 -6.97
CA GLU A 120 -13.34 -2.09 -7.11
C GLU A 120 -12.70 -1.77 -5.76
N ILE A 121 -13.32 -0.93 -4.93
CA ILE A 121 -12.84 -0.63 -3.57
C ILE A 121 -12.79 -1.91 -2.72
N ARG A 122 -13.85 -2.70 -2.73
CA ARG A 122 -13.89 -3.97 -2.00
C ARG A 122 -12.78 -4.91 -2.46
N ASN A 123 -12.52 -5.00 -3.77
CA ASN A 123 -11.52 -5.91 -4.31
C ASN A 123 -10.11 -5.50 -3.87
N ASP A 124 -9.82 -4.20 -3.80
CA ASP A 124 -8.57 -3.65 -3.27
C ASP A 124 -8.38 -4.03 -1.79
N GLU A 125 -9.40 -3.75 -0.97
CA GLU A 125 -9.40 -4.13 0.45
C GLU A 125 -9.35 -5.65 0.67
N MET A 126 -9.95 -6.44 -0.23
CA MET A 126 -9.88 -7.90 -0.17
C MET A 126 -8.47 -8.41 -0.43
N ALA A 127 -7.69 -7.75 -1.29
CA ALA A 127 -6.28 -8.09 -1.50
C ALA A 127 -5.46 -7.82 -0.22
N HIS A 128 -5.76 -6.72 0.48
CA HIS A 128 -5.20 -6.43 1.80
C HIS A 128 -5.58 -7.53 2.81
N ILE A 129 -6.87 -7.87 2.92
CA ILE A 129 -7.38 -8.91 3.83
C ILE A 129 -6.77 -10.29 3.53
N HIS A 130 -6.68 -10.70 2.27
CA HIS A 130 -6.12 -11.99 1.90
C HIS A 130 -4.66 -12.11 2.35
N THR A 131 -3.90 -11.03 2.22
CA THR A 131 -2.52 -10.97 2.70
C THR A 131 -2.47 -11.04 4.24
N MET A 132 -3.40 -10.38 4.94
CA MET A 132 -3.53 -10.46 6.41
C MET A 132 -3.90 -11.88 6.89
N ILE A 133 -4.82 -12.56 6.21
CA ILE A 133 -5.22 -13.95 6.53
C ILE A 133 -4.06 -14.91 6.31
N ALA A 134 -3.26 -14.71 5.27
CA ALA A 134 -2.05 -15.50 5.05
C ALA A 134 -1.09 -15.43 6.25
N CYS A 135 -1.09 -14.30 6.98
CA CYS A 135 -0.31 -14.09 8.18
C CYS A 135 -0.93 -14.66 9.47
N GLN A 136 -2.18 -15.12 9.44
CA GLN A 136 -2.82 -15.77 10.59
C GLN A 136 -2.54 -17.28 10.68
N ARG A 137 -1.94 -17.86 9.63
CA ARG A 137 -1.62 -19.29 9.60
C ARG A 137 -0.60 -19.65 10.70
N PRO A 138 -0.65 -20.88 11.25
CA PRO A 138 0.18 -21.27 12.40
C PRO A 138 1.69 -21.16 12.13
N ASP A 139 2.11 -21.45 10.90
CA ASP A 139 3.47 -21.29 10.38
C ASP A 139 3.91 -19.82 10.34
N ALA A 140 2.99 -18.89 10.05
CA ALA A 140 3.28 -17.46 10.05
C ALA A 140 3.50 -16.91 11.47
N LYS A 141 2.84 -17.46 12.50
CA LYS A 141 2.99 -17.01 13.90
C LYS A 141 4.41 -17.17 14.47
N GLU A 142 5.14 -18.21 14.05
CA GLU A 142 6.54 -18.39 14.46
C GLU A 142 7.47 -17.35 13.80
N GLN A 143 7.12 -16.90 12.59
CA GLN A 143 7.85 -15.91 11.81
C GLN A 143 7.45 -14.46 12.16
N LEU A 144 6.23 -14.25 12.70
CA LEU A 144 5.64 -12.96 13.12
C LEU A 144 5.86 -12.66 14.61
N LYS A 145 7.04 -12.97 15.15
CA LYS A 145 7.41 -12.45 16.46
C LYS A 145 7.85 -11.01 16.31
N SER A 146 7.10 -10.10 16.93
CA SER A 146 7.49 -8.69 16.99
C SER A 146 8.89 -8.57 17.60
N PRO A 147 9.81 -7.82 16.97
CA PRO A 147 11.13 -7.55 17.52
C PRO A 147 11.07 -6.85 18.89
N HIS A 148 9.95 -6.18 19.20
CA HIS A 148 9.70 -5.47 20.46
C HIS A 148 8.90 -6.29 21.50
N SER A 149 8.69 -7.59 21.28
CA SER A 149 8.06 -8.45 22.28
C SER A 149 8.93 -8.54 23.55
N ARG A 150 8.33 -8.50 24.75
CA ARG A 150 9.04 -8.45 26.05
C ARG A 150 10.06 -9.59 26.28
N ASP A 151 10.00 -10.66 25.48
CA ASP A 151 10.95 -11.78 25.54
C ASP A 151 12.29 -11.52 24.82
N THR A 152 12.39 -10.55 23.90
CA THR A 152 13.66 -10.21 23.22
C THR A 152 14.59 -9.36 24.08
N LEU A 153 14.06 -8.58 25.03
CA LEU A 153 14.85 -7.77 25.97
C LEU A 153 15.63 -8.62 26.98
N LYS A 154 15.22 -9.85 27.28
CA LYS A 154 15.94 -10.74 28.21
C LYS A 154 17.16 -11.43 27.61
N LYS A 155 17.32 -11.40 26.28
CA LYS A 155 18.45 -12.05 25.58
C LYS A 155 19.59 -11.11 25.23
N ALA A 156 19.42 -9.79 25.40
CA ALA A 156 20.45 -8.80 25.14
C ALA A 156 21.32 -8.46 26.37
N ASP A 157 20.90 -8.89 27.57
CA ASP A 157 21.58 -8.62 28.85
C ASP A 157 22.26 -9.87 29.46
N CYS A 158 22.70 -10.84 28.64
CA CYS A 158 23.46 -12.01 29.10
C CYS A 158 24.70 -12.24 28.22
#